data_AF-A0A3N6B4U5-F1
#
_entry.id   AF-A0A3N6B4U5-F1
#
_cell.length_a   1.000
_cell.length_b   1.000
_cell.length_c   1.000
_cell.angle_alpha   90.00
_cell.angle_beta   90.00
_cell.angle_gamma   90.00
#
_symmetry.space_group_name_H-M   'P 1'
#
loop_
_entity.id
_entity.type
_entity.pdbx_description
1 polymer ?
#
loop_
_entity_poly.entity_id
_entity_poly.type
_entity_poly.pdbx_seq_one_letter_code
_entity_poly.pdbx_strand_id
1 'polypeptide(L)' 'ASGEQIIFAATGVTDGTLMKGVRFFGDGTRTSSLIMQLHPHRIRFIDSIHVSDRQDVRIRF' A
#
# COMPACT_ATOMS: atom_id res chain seq x y z
N ALA A 1 7.55 18.26 12.48
CA ALA A 1 7.32 19.04 11.23
C ALA A 1 6.19 20.03 11.50
N SER A 2 6.29 21.27 11.00
CA SER A 2 5.39 22.39 11.33
C SER A 2 4.74 23.06 10.12
N GLY A 3 4.81 22.43 8.94
CA GLY A 3 4.16 22.94 7.73
C GLY A 3 2.63 22.83 7.80
N GLU A 4 1.94 23.74 7.12
CA GLU A 4 0.48 23.72 7.03
C GLU A 4 -0.03 22.55 6.19
N GLN A 5 0.76 22.08 5.21
CA GLN A 5 0.44 20.90 4.40
C GLN A 5 1.50 19.83 4.61
N ILE A 6 1.14 18.77 5.33
CA ILE A 6 2.03 17.62 5.60
C ILE A 6 1.34 16.36 5.11
N ILE A 7 2.09 15.54 4.37
CA ILE A 7 1.71 14.19 3.96
C ILE A 7 2.83 13.25 4.40
N PHE A 8 2.44 12.13 5.01
CA PHE A 8 3.30 10.99 5.27
C PHE A 8 2.76 9.79 4.50
N ALA A 9 3.66 9.07 3.84
CA ALA A 9 3.36 7.85 3.14
C ALA A 9 4.44 6.81 3.47
N ALA A 10 4.01 5.61 3.84
CA ALA A 10 4.90 4.49 4.08
C ALA A 10 4.28 3.20 3.57
N THR A 11 5.16 2.26 3.20
CA THR A 11 4.80 0.93 2.73
C THR A 11 5.67 -0.09 3.44
N GLY A 12 5.09 -1.20 3.90
CA GLY A 12 5.84 -2.28 4.52
C GLY A 12 6.68 -3.03 3.49
N VAL A 13 7.99 -3.13 3.72
CA VAL A 13 8.90 -3.96 2.91
C VAL A 13 8.93 -5.39 3.45
N THR A 14 9.21 -5.53 4.75
CA THR A 14 9.08 -6.77 5.53
C THR A 14 7.92 -6.64 6.53
N ASP A 15 7.50 -7.76 7.11
CA ASP A 15 6.45 -7.75 8.12
C ASP A 15 6.88 -6.94 9.35
N GLY A 16 6.10 -5.91 9.66
CA GLY A 16 6.23 -5.13 10.87
C GLY A 16 4.91 -5.08 11.65
N THR A 17 4.92 -4.41 12.79
CA THR A 17 3.75 -4.28 13.66
C THR A 17 2.59 -3.54 12.98
N LEU A 18 2.91 -2.54 12.15
CA LEU A 18 1.91 -1.64 11.55
C LEU A 18 1.46 -2.06 10.15
N MET A 19 2.36 -2.67 9.36
CA MET A 19 2.12 -2.99 7.97
C MET A 19 2.71 -4.37 7.64
N LYS A 20 2.01 -5.11 6.80
CA LYS A 20 2.55 -6.32 6.19
C LYS A 20 3.64 -5.97 5.20
N GLY A 21 4.65 -6.83 5.11
CA GLY A 21 5.67 -6.76 4.08
C GLY A 21 5.09 -7.00 2.69
N VAL A 22 5.91 -6.75 1.68
CA VAL A 22 5.56 -7.06 0.30
C VAL A 22 5.39 -8.57 0.16
N ARG A 23 4.24 -9.00 -0.37
CA ARG A 23 3.95 -10.41 -0.64
C ARG A 23 3.87 -10.65 -2.14
N PHE A 24 4.78 -11.45 -2.67
CA PHE A 24 4.75 -11.93 -4.04
C PHE A 24 3.91 -13.21 -4.10
N PHE A 25 3.04 -13.33 -5.10
CA PHE A 25 2.25 -14.52 -5.38
C PHE A 25 2.14 -14.71 -6.90
N GLY A 26 1.59 -15.85 -7.35
CA GLY A 26 1.64 -16.24 -8.77
C GLY A 26 1.25 -15.14 -9.75
N ASP A 27 0.08 -14.54 -9.52
CA ASP A 27 -0.53 -13.55 -10.41
C ASP A 27 -0.27 -12.09 -10.00
N GLY A 28 0.63 -11.83 -9.04
CA GLY A 28 0.90 -10.45 -8.65
C GLY A 28 1.67 -10.25 -7.36
N THR A 29 1.62 -9.02 -6.89
CA THR A 29 2.28 -8.56 -5.68
C THR A 29 1.27 -7.81 -4.82
N ARG A 30 1.31 -8.02 -3.50
CA ARG A 30 0.45 -7.31 -2.55
C ARG A 30 1.30 -6.42 -1.65
N THR A 31 0.91 -5.16 -1.53
CA THR A 31 1.57 -4.15 -0.69
C THR A 31 0.59 -3.59 0.34
N SER A 32 1.06 -3.38 1.56
CA SER A 32 0.33 -2.69 2.62
C SER A 32 0.97 -1.33 2.88
N SER A 33 0.19 -0.27 2.78
CA SER A 33 0.64 1.12 2.93
C SER A 33 -0.21 1.91 3.93
N LEU A 34 0.41 2.91 4.56
CA LEU A 34 -0.25 3.91 5.38
C LEU A 34 0.01 5.29 4.77
N ILE A 35 -1.07 5.98 4.41
CA ILE A 35 -1.02 7.38 3.97
C ILE A 35 -1.75 8.21 5.00
N MET A 36 -1.12 9.27 5.50
CA MET A 36 -1.77 10.25 6.36
C MET A 36 -1.42 11.67 5.92
N GLN A 37 -2.37 12.57 6.10
CA GLN A 37 -2.22 13.97 5.72
C GLN A 37 -2.88 14.87 6.77
N LEU A 38 -2.30 16.07 6.93
CA LEU A 38 -2.77 17.05 7.90
C LEU A 38 -4.00 17.82 7.39
N HIS A 39 -4.05 18.23 6.12
CA HIS A 39 -5.15 19.03 5.59
C HIS A 39 -5.66 18.53 4.23
N PRO A 40 -6.93 18.09 4.14
CA PRO A 40 -7.81 17.76 5.26
C PRO A 40 -7.25 16.57 6.06
N HIS A 41 -7.57 16.48 7.36
CA HIS A 41 -7.15 15.35 8.19
C HIS A 41 -7.65 14.04 7.58
N ARG A 42 -6.71 13.16 7.22
CA ARG A 42 -7.06 11.85 6.65
C ARG A 42 -5.97 10.84 6.95
N ILE A 43 -6.40 9.63 7.28
CA ILE A 43 -5.55 8.46 7.45
C ILE A 43 -6.14 7.35 6.58
N ARG A 44 -5.31 6.69 5.77
CA ARG A 44 -5.69 5.61 4.87
C ARG A 44 -4.73 4.45 5.06
N PHE A 45 -5.28 3.32 5.48
CA PHE A 45 -4.63 2.03 5.28
C PHE A 45 -5.02 1.55 3.88
N ILE A 46 -4.02 1.28 3.06
CA ILE A 46 -4.20 0.88 1.66
C ILE A 46 -3.58 -0.48 1.50
N ASP A 47 -4.40 -1.44 1.10
CA ASP A 47 -3.97 -2.75 0.67
C ASP A 47 -4.18 -2.84 -0.84
N SER A 48 -3.07 -2.97 -1.57
CA SER A 48 -3.07 -2.95 -3.03
C SER A 48 -2.58 -4.28 -3.58
N ILE A 49 -3.33 -4.81 -4.55
CA ILE A 49 -2.89 -5.92 -5.39
C ILE A 49 -2.42 -5.35 -6.72
N HIS A 50 -1.15 -5.55 -7.01
CA HIS A 50 -0.52 -5.26 -8.30
C HIS A 50 -0.56 -6.54 -9.12
N VAL A 51 -1.48 -6.61 -10.08
CA VAL A 51 -1.66 -7.77 -10.95
C VAL A 51 -0.50 -7.84 -11.96
N SER A 52 0.03 -9.04 -12.19
CA SER A 52 1.11 -9.26 -13.16
C SER A 52 0.63 -8.99 -14.60
N ASP A 53 1.49 -8.46 -15.45
CA ASP A 53 1.19 -8.15 -16.86
C ASP A 53 1.30 -9.38 -17.80
N ARG A 54 1.14 -10.59 -17.26
CA ARG A 54 1.15 -11.82 -18.07
C ARG A 54 -0.21 -11.99 -18.75
N GLN A 55 -0.18 -12.47 -20.00
CA GLN A 55 -1.37 -12.59 -20.84
C GLN A 55 -2.41 -13.60 -20.30
N ASP A 56 -2.03 -14.48 -19.38
CA ASP A 56 -2.85 -15.56 -18.85
C ASP A 56 -3.45 -15.27 -17.46
N VAL A 57 -3.25 -14.08 -16.90
CA VAL A 57 -3.79 -13.72 -15.58
C VAL A 57 -5.31 -13.63 -15.60
N ARG A 58 -5.98 -14.36 -14.70
CA ARG A 58 -7.44 -14.34 -14.54
C ARG A 58 -7.83 -13.59 -13.28
N ILE A 59 -8.37 -12.38 -13.43
CA ILE A 59 -8.92 -11.61 -12.31
C ILE A 59 -10.34 -12.09 -12.02
N ARG A 60 -10.62 -12.42 -10.76
CA ARG A 60 -11.97 -12.74 -10.25
C ARG A 60 -12.23 -11.88 -9.02
N PHE A 61 -13.45 -11.37 -8.90
CA PHE A 61 -13.89 -10.49 -7.81
C PHE A 61 -14.69 -11.28 -6.77
#